data_AF-A0A9D7LJU3-F1
#
_entry.id   AF-A0A9D7LJU3-F1
#
_cell.length_a   1.000
_cell.length_b   1.000
_cell.length_c   1.000
_cell.angle_alpha   90.00
_cell.angle_beta   90.00
_cell.angle_gamma   90.00
#
_symmetry.space_group_name_H-M   'P 1'
#
loop_
_entity.id
_entity.type
_entity.pdbx_description
1 polymer ?
#
loop_
_entity_poly.entity_id
_entity_poly.type
_entity_poly.pdbx_seq_one_letter_code
_entity_poly.pdbx_strand_id
1 'polypeptide(L)'
;MAEITPRWEWRSFGQRFGEAEGRLAQLDPNGVQESDEIYLLSGAGDNVKVRDALMDIKVLREVNADGLEQWTPVMKAGFPLPAAEAEKVLEALGLPIPTPLRASYTLDEFSEDFARPGGAIRMVKVHKRRTRYTVGGCTAELSEVVANGKPTCTIAVESTDAEGVIRAVRELGLGGYTNTSYPRALAALIDDEPERYAVIDAGTNSIKFHIGERDGAGRWRTVADRAEVTRLGEGLDQQGVIIDAALERAVAAIAAMAEEAKRHGVRAIAAVGTAGLRIAKNGNEVVDAIQARTGVRIEVISGEEESRLAYVAAKAGLGLNQGSLVVFDTGGGSSQFTFGHDSVVDERFSVDVGAVRYTERYGLDRAVSPEVLGEAMAAISADLARIDGRPVPDALVAMGGAVTNITAVSHRLATYDPAVVQASVLDRAEIDRQIELYRSLDADARRAIVGLQPKRAEVILAGACIVRTVMEKLGKHSFAVSDRGLRHGVLAERFDA
;
A
#
# COMPACT_ATOMS: atom_id res chain seq x y z
N MET A 1 28.09 18.65 34.70
CA MET A 1 27.52 18.46 33.35
C MET A 1 26.22 19.22 33.28
N ALA A 2 25.97 20.00 32.23
CA ALA A 2 24.64 20.57 32.00
C ALA A 2 23.62 19.42 31.99
N GLU A 3 22.48 19.61 32.65
CA GLU A 3 21.42 18.61 32.71
C GLU A 3 20.95 18.35 31.27
N ILE A 4 21.21 17.15 30.74
CA ILE A 4 20.80 16.78 29.39
C ILE A 4 19.30 16.57 29.47
N THR A 5 18.51 17.55 29.04
CA THR A 5 17.06 17.40 28.93
C THR A 5 16.75 16.37 27.86
N PRO A 6 16.14 15.22 28.22
CA PRO A 6 15.75 14.23 27.23
C PRO A 6 14.73 14.79 26.26
N ARG A 7 14.76 14.33 25.01
CA ARG A 7 13.82 14.71 23.96
C ARG A 7 13.06 13.47 23.52
N TRP A 8 11.78 13.65 23.26
CA TRP A 8 10.96 12.68 22.55
C TRP A 8 11.32 12.71 21.08
N GLU A 9 11.49 11.53 20.48
CA GLU A 9 11.78 11.37 19.06
C GLU A 9 10.70 10.49 18.41
N TRP A 10 10.21 10.98 17.28
CA TRP A 10 9.51 10.18 16.27
C TRP A 10 10.42 10.08 15.05
N ARG A 11 10.59 8.89 14.49
CA ARG A 11 11.36 8.65 13.27
C ARG A 11 10.70 7.61 12.40
N SER A 12 10.68 7.84 11.10
CA SER A 12 10.36 6.81 10.12
C SER A 12 11.46 6.70 9.08
N PHE A 13 11.51 5.52 8.47
CA PHE A 13 12.37 5.21 7.33
C PHE A 13 11.49 5.09 6.10
N GLY A 14 12.02 5.36 4.92
CA GLY A 14 11.33 5.19 3.64
C GLY A 14 12.31 5.36 2.48
N GLN A 15 11.91 5.03 1.25
CA GLN A 15 12.63 5.54 0.07
C GLN A 15 12.23 6.99 -0.20
N ARG A 16 10.96 7.31 0.05
CA ARG A 16 10.37 8.65 -0.08
C ARG A 16 9.33 8.88 1.01
N PHE A 17 9.05 10.14 1.31
CA PHE A 17 7.98 10.54 2.24
C PHE A 17 6.88 11.40 1.60
N GLY A 18 6.90 11.57 0.27
CA GLY A 18 5.80 12.14 -0.49
C GLY A 18 5.44 13.55 -0.04
N GLU A 19 4.20 13.73 0.45
CA GLU A 19 3.71 15.04 0.90
C GLU A 19 4.61 15.69 1.96
N ALA A 20 5.23 14.90 2.85
CA ALA A 20 6.12 15.43 3.88
C ALA A 20 7.35 16.10 3.26
N GLU A 21 7.91 15.55 2.18
CA GLU A 21 9.04 16.14 1.45
C GLU A 21 8.63 17.47 0.82
N GLY A 22 7.44 17.52 0.22
CA GLY A 22 6.87 18.74 -0.36
C GLY A 22 6.63 19.83 0.68
N ARG A 23 6.10 19.47 1.86
CA ARG A 23 5.89 20.40 2.98
C ARG A 23 7.21 20.94 3.53
N LEU A 24 8.20 20.06 3.74
CA LEU A 24 9.53 20.49 4.19
C LEU A 24 10.25 21.38 3.16
N ALA A 25 10.07 21.11 1.86
CA ALA A 25 10.66 21.91 0.79
C ALA A 25 10.11 23.36 0.72
N GLN A 26 8.97 23.64 1.34
CA GLN A 26 8.40 24.98 1.46
C GLN A 26 8.95 25.77 2.67
N LEU A 27 9.76 25.13 3.52
CA LEU A 27 10.36 25.75 4.71
C LEU A 27 11.83 26.09 4.47
N ASP A 28 12.31 27.13 5.14
CA ASP A 28 13.73 27.47 5.15
C ASP A 28 14.52 26.42 5.95
N PRO A 29 15.57 25.81 5.39
CA PRO A 29 16.40 24.86 6.12
C PRO A 29 17.25 25.57 7.15
N ASN A 30 17.28 25.03 8.37
CA ASN A 30 18.15 25.48 9.47
C ASN A 30 19.64 25.12 9.24
N GLY A 31 19.93 24.29 8.24
CA GLY A 31 21.27 23.86 7.87
C GLY A 31 21.32 22.45 7.31
N VAL A 32 22.42 22.15 6.62
CA VAL A 32 22.77 20.81 6.12
C VAL A 32 24.01 20.31 6.86
N GLN A 33 23.99 19.05 7.27
CA GLN A 33 25.13 18.41 7.93
C GLN A 33 25.35 17.01 7.38
N GLU A 34 26.61 16.66 7.16
CA GLU A 34 27.04 15.31 6.78
C GLU A 34 27.83 14.66 7.90
N SER A 35 27.76 13.33 7.98
CA SER A 35 28.49 12.54 8.95
C SER A 35 28.68 11.10 8.48
N ASP A 36 29.87 10.57 8.73
CA ASP A 36 30.14 9.12 8.66
C ASP A 36 30.07 8.53 10.06
N GLU A 37 29.24 7.51 10.21
CA GLU A 37 28.93 6.86 11.48
C GLU A 37 29.09 5.34 11.34
N ILE A 38 29.43 4.67 12.43
CA ILE A 38 29.42 3.20 12.52
C ILE A 38 28.42 2.80 13.59
N TYR A 39 27.48 1.95 13.23
CA TYR A 39 26.56 1.33 14.18
C TYR A 39 26.97 -0.12 14.39
N LEU A 40 27.17 -0.48 15.66
CA LEU A 40 27.36 -1.85 16.11
C LEU A 40 26.00 -2.32 16.62
N LEU A 41 25.37 -3.23 15.89
CA LEU A 41 24.02 -3.72 16.16
C LEU A 41 24.08 -5.15 16.68
N SER A 42 23.52 -5.41 17.85
CA SER A 42 23.30 -6.76 18.35
C SER A 42 21.83 -7.13 18.27
N GLY A 43 21.53 -8.43 18.30
CA GLY A 43 20.20 -9.05 18.23
C GLY A 43 18.98 -8.11 18.35
N ALA A 44 18.42 -7.99 19.55
CA ALA A 44 17.08 -7.47 19.84
C ALA A 44 16.87 -5.94 19.72
N GLY A 45 17.75 -5.22 18.99
CA GLY A 45 17.64 -3.78 18.77
C GLY A 45 18.61 -2.92 19.59
N ASP A 46 19.46 -3.55 20.39
CA ASP A 46 20.55 -2.89 21.10
C ASP A 46 21.64 -2.43 20.13
N ASN A 47 22.23 -1.28 20.43
CA ASN A 47 23.21 -0.68 19.55
C ASN A 47 24.21 0.22 20.27
N VAL A 48 25.35 0.37 19.62
CA VAL A 48 26.35 1.36 19.96
C VAL A 48 26.75 2.11 18.71
N LYS A 49 26.86 3.43 18.81
CA LYS A 49 27.24 4.30 17.69
C LYS A 49 28.64 4.82 17.88
N VAL A 50 29.43 4.84 16.81
CA VAL A 50 30.73 5.48 16.75
C VAL A 50 30.71 6.58 15.69
N ARG A 51 31.19 7.78 16.05
CA ARG A 51 31.37 8.90 15.13
C ARG A 51 32.60 9.69 15.56
N ASP A 52 33.45 10.09 14.60
CA ASP A 52 34.68 10.86 14.88
C ASP A 52 35.58 10.21 15.96
N ALA A 53 35.73 8.87 15.89
CA ALA A 53 36.43 8.05 16.89
C ALA A 53 35.89 8.19 18.35
N LEU A 54 34.66 8.66 18.50
CA LEU A 54 33.93 8.72 19.75
C LEU A 54 32.77 7.73 19.72
N MET A 55 32.78 6.80 20.65
CA MET A 55 31.71 5.87 20.92
C MET A 55 30.65 6.51 21.83
N ASP A 56 29.38 6.39 21.47
CA ASP A 56 28.19 6.95 22.13
C ASP A 56 27.18 5.83 22.36
N ILE A 57 26.88 5.54 23.62
CA ILE A 57 25.85 4.58 24.01
C ILE A 57 24.62 5.35 24.49
N LYS A 58 23.50 5.07 23.86
CA LYS A 58 22.19 5.57 24.26
C LYS A 58 21.29 4.39 24.58
N VAL A 59 20.62 4.46 25.72
CA VAL A 59 19.61 3.47 26.11
C VAL A 59 18.23 4.09 26.00
N LEU A 60 17.27 3.27 25.57
CA LEU A 60 15.87 3.64 25.54
C LEU A 60 15.39 3.78 26.99
N ARG A 61 14.92 4.97 27.35
CA ARG A 61 14.43 5.26 28.71
C ARG A 61 12.95 4.95 28.83
N GLU A 62 12.16 5.39 27.85
CA GLU A 62 10.70 5.31 27.90
C GLU A 62 10.13 5.34 26.48
N VAL A 63 8.97 4.69 26.32
CA VAL A 63 8.09 4.81 25.16
C VAL A 63 6.72 5.26 25.67
N ASN A 64 6.18 6.37 25.14
CA ASN A 64 4.88 6.86 25.59
C ASN A 64 3.71 6.15 24.87
N ALA A 65 2.47 6.54 25.20
CA ALA A 65 1.26 5.95 24.61
C ALA A 65 1.13 6.18 23.09
N ASP A 66 1.74 7.24 22.57
CA ASP A 66 1.79 7.55 21.13
C ASP A 66 2.97 6.87 20.42
N GLY A 67 3.75 6.06 21.15
CA GLY A 67 4.91 5.33 20.64
C GLY A 67 6.17 6.18 20.48
N LEU A 68 6.21 7.42 20.97
CA LEU A 68 7.41 8.25 20.95
C LEU A 68 8.49 7.67 21.87
N GLU A 69 9.74 7.75 21.44
CA GLU A 69 10.86 7.19 22.17
C GLU A 69 11.68 8.29 22.84
N GLN A 70 12.13 8.06 24.06
CA GLN A 70 13.06 8.95 24.75
C GLN A 70 14.38 8.23 25.03
N TRP A 71 15.46 8.71 24.44
CA TRP A 71 16.79 8.10 24.53
C TRP A 71 17.71 8.90 25.45
N THR A 72 18.41 8.22 26.35
CA THR A 72 19.34 8.86 27.30
C THR A 72 20.79 8.43 27.01
N PRO A 73 21.73 9.36 26.82
CA PRO A 73 23.14 9.04 26.73
C PRO A 73 23.65 8.51 28.07
N VAL A 74 24.22 7.31 28.09
CA VAL A 74 24.76 6.68 29.31
C VAL A 74 26.28 6.61 29.30
N MET A 75 26.91 6.68 28.12
CA MET A 75 28.35 6.59 27.99
C MET A 75 28.84 7.31 26.74
N LYS A 76 29.98 8.01 26.87
CA LYS A 76 30.78 8.49 25.74
C LYS A 76 32.24 8.18 26.01
N ALA A 77 32.89 7.48 25.08
CA ALA A 77 34.29 7.10 25.22
C ALA A 77 35.02 7.22 23.88
N GLY A 78 36.24 7.78 23.90
CA GLY A 78 37.09 7.85 22.71
C GLY A 78 37.91 6.57 22.53
N PHE A 79 38.41 6.37 21.31
CA PHE A 79 39.41 5.34 21.04
C PHE A 79 40.84 5.87 21.30
N PRO A 80 41.78 5.03 21.78
CA PRO A 80 41.62 3.61 22.12
C PRO A 80 40.75 3.39 23.36
N LEU A 81 39.82 2.44 23.27
CA LEU A 81 38.80 2.14 24.26
C LEU A 81 39.37 1.20 25.35
N PRO A 82 39.44 1.62 26.62
CA PRO A 82 39.95 0.78 27.71
C PRO A 82 39.07 -0.46 27.94
N ALA A 83 39.66 -1.55 28.47
CA ALA A 83 38.94 -2.80 28.76
C ALA A 83 37.64 -2.61 29.56
N ALA A 84 37.67 -1.77 30.61
CA ALA A 84 36.51 -1.49 31.46
C ALA A 84 35.37 -0.75 30.72
N GLU A 85 35.70 0.05 29.71
CA GLU A 85 34.70 0.71 28.86
C GLU A 85 34.20 -0.26 27.76
N ALA A 86 35.07 -1.12 27.23
CA ALA A 86 34.69 -2.19 26.31
C ALA A 86 33.71 -3.19 26.97
N GLU A 87 33.88 -3.47 28.25
CA GLU A 87 32.95 -4.30 29.05
C GLU A 87 31.53 -3.71 29.05
N LYS A 88 31.39 -2.40 29.35
CA LYS A 88 30.10 -1.70 29.31
C LYS A 88 29.46 -1.69 27.92
N VAL A 89 30.28 -1.63 26.87
CA VAL A 89 29.82 -1.70 25.47
C VAL A 89 29.22 -3.08 25.18
N LEU A 90 29.89 -4.15 25.60
CA LEU A 90 29.37 -5.52 25.43
C LEU A 90 28.09 -5.74 26.25
N GLU A 91 28.03 -5.22 27.47
CA GLU A 91 26.80 -5.24 28.29
C GLU A 91 25.66 -4.49 27.62
N ALA A 92 25.91 -3.29 27.11
CA ALA A 92 24.91 -2.48 26.40
C ALA A 92 24.42 -3.15 25.11
N LEU A 93 25.24 -4.02 24.52
CA LEU A 93 24.87 -4.85 23.36
C LEU A 93 24.27 -6.21 23.78
N GLY A 94 24.11 -6.48 25.08
CA GLY A 94 23.56 -7.74 25.57
C GLY A 94 24.44 -8.96 25.27
N LEU A 95 25.76 -8.77 25.13
CA LEU A 95 26.70 -9.81 24.76
C LEU A 95 27.45 -10.38 25.97
N PRO A 96 27.83 -11.66 25.92
CA PRO A 96 28.72 -12.22 26.94
C PRO A 96 30.08 -11.53 26.88
N ILE A 97 30.67 -11.24 28.03
CA ILE A 97 32.00 -10.63 28.16
C ILE A 97 33.05 -11.76 28.12
N PRO A 98 33.89 -11.85 27.07
CA PRO A 98 34.92 -12.88 27.01
C PRO A 98 36.08 -12.60 27.97
N THR A 99 36.77 -13.65 28.40
CA THR A 99 37.95 -13.55 29.25
C THR A 99 39.11 -14.35 28.63
N PRO A 100 40.30 -13.75 28.43
CA PRO A 100 40.66 -12.35 28.75
C PRO A 100 40.22 -11.34 27.67
N LEU A 101 39.94 -10.10 28.09
CA LEU A 101 39.86 -8.94 27.20
C LEU A 101 41.25 -8.36 26.93
N ARG A 102 41.40 -7.62 25.83
CA ARG A 102 42.58 -6.75 25.61
C ARG A 102 42.60 -5.63 26.65
N ALA A 103 43.78 -5.09 26.95
CA ALA A 103 43.91 -3.95 27.87
C ALA A 103 43.22 -2.68 27.31
N SER A 104 43.28 -2.50 26.00
CA SER A 104 42.57 -1.47 25.25
C SER A 104 42.32 -1.94 23.83
N TYR A 105 41.34 -1.32 23.17
CA TYR A 105 40.96 -1.62 21.80
C TYR A 105 41.08 -0.36 20.93
N THR A 106 41.73 -0.46 19.78
CA THR A 106 41.40 0.43 18.65
C THR A 106 40.03 0.04 18.07
N LEU A 107 39.44 0.90 17.23
CA LEU A 107 38.17 0.59 16.56
C LEU A 107 38.29 -0.66 15.68
N ASP A 108 39.41 -0.82 14.97
CA ASP A 108 39.66 -1.98 14.11
C ASP A 108 39.78 -3.26 14.94
N GLU A 109 40.57 -3.24 16.02
CA GLU A 109 40.69 -4.40 16.93
C GLU A 109 39.36 -4.77 17.59
N PHE A 110 38.57 -3.79 18.01
CA PHE A 110 37.23 -4.06 18.56
C PHE A 110 36.33 -4.73 17.51
N SER A 111 36.39 -4.23 16.28
CA SER A 111 35.59 -4.77 15.17
C SER A 111 36.01 -6.18 14.79
N GLU A 112 37.31 -6.47 14.76
CA GLU A 112 37.86 -7.81 14.49
C GLU A 112 37.44 -8.83 15.55
N ASP A 113 37.51 -8.44 16.83
CA ASP A 113 37.22 -9.34 17.94
C ASP A 113 35.71 -9.61 18.10
N PHE A 114 34.85 -8.61 17.85
CA PHE A 114 33.42 -8.69 18.21
C PHE A 114 32.43 -8.55 17.04
N ALA A 115 32.80 -7.86 15.95
CA ALA A 115 31.91 -7.51 14.84
C ALA A 115 32.34 -8.12 13.49
N ARG A 116 33.10 -9.20 13.53
CA ARG A 116 33.49 -9.98 12.34
C ARG A 116 32.26 -10.50 11.58
N PRO A 117 32.36 -10.76 10.27
CA PRO A 117 31.28 -11.39 9.50
C PRO A 117 30.77 -12.68 10.17
N GLY A 118 29.46 -12.78 10.39
CA GLY A 118 28.83 -13.90 11.11
C GLY A 118 29.00 -13.88 12.63
N GLY A 119 29.57 -12.80 13.19
CA GLY A 119 29.64 -12.55 14.64
C GLY A 119 28.31 -12.12 15.24
N ALA A 120 28.29 -11.96 16.57
CA ALA A 120 27.09 -11.56 17.31
C ALA A 120 26.73 -10.06 17.14
N ILE A 121 27.68 -9.26 16.64
CA ILE A 121 27.49 -7.86 16.29
C ILE A 121 27.54 -7.71 14.77
N ARG A 122 26.55 -7.01 14.22
CA ARG A 122 26.57 -6.51 12.84
C ARG A 122 27.14 -5.11 12.84
N MET A 123 28.25 -4.92 12.12
CA MET A 123 28.82 -3.59 11.88
C MET A 123 28.17 -2.96 10.65
N VAL A 124 27.60 -1.77 10.83
CA VAL A 124 26.93 -1.01 9.77
C VAL A 124 27.62 0.34 9.61
N LYS A 125 28.29 0.53 8.47
CA LYS A 125 28.85 1.82 8.07
C LYS A 125 27.75 2.66 7.45
N VAL A 126 27.54 3.85 8.00
CA VAL A 126 26.44 4.73 7.65
C VAL A 126 27.01 6.08 7.23
N HIS A 127 26.82 6.45 5.96
CA HIS A 127 26.97 7.82 5.53
C HIS A 127 25.60 8.51 5.59
N LYS A 128 25.54 9.69 6.20
CA LYS A 128 24.27 10.38 6.42
C LYS A 128 24.39 11.88 6.11
N ARG A 129 23.53 12.35 5.20
CA ARG A 129 23.35 13.76 4.86
C ARG A 129 21.99 14.25 5.35
N ARG A 130 21.97 15.30 6.17
CA ARG A 130 20.80 15.70 6.97
C ARG A 130 20.46 17.16 6.73
N THR A 131 19.22 17.42 6.35
CA THR A 131 18.66 18.77 6.28
C THR A 131 17.68 18.95 7.44
N ARG A 132 17.88 20.02 8.23
CA ARG A 132 17.05 20.30 9.40
C ARG A 132 16.08 21.44 9.16
N TYR A 133 14.92 21.35 9.80
CA TYR A 133 13.82 22.29 9.71
C TYR A 133 13.20 22.53 11.09
N THR A 134 12.37 23.57 11.19
CA THR A 134 11.54 23.82 12.36
C THR A 134 10.07 23.66 11.97
N VAL A 135 9.35 22.75 12.63
CA VAL A 135 7.93 22.46 12.36
C VAL A 135 7.17 22.51 13.67
N GLY A 136 6.22 23.43 13.82
CA GLY A 136 5.44 23.57 15.06
C GLY A 136 6.30 23.76 16.33
N GLY A 137 7.49 24.37 16.22
CA GLY A 137 8.45 24.52 17.32
C GLY A 137 9.30 23.27 17.61
N CYS A 138 9.08 22.17 16.89
CA CYS A 138 9.88 20.95 16.96
C CYS A 138 11.01 20.99 15.94
N THR A 139 12.10 20.27 16.21
CA THR A 139 13.16 20.05 15.23
C THR A 139 12.75 18.89 14.32
N ALA A 140 12.63 19.16 13.02
CA ALA A 140 12.43 18.13 12.01
C ALA A 140 13.72 17.91 11.22
N GLU A 141 13.98 16.68 10.80
CA GLU A 141 15.17 16.30 10.06
C GLU A 141 14.79 15.35 8.93
N LEU A 142 15.10 15.72 7.68
CA LEU A 142 15.06 14.81 6.53
C LEU A 142 16.50 14.41 6.19
N SER A 143 16.75 13.10 6.09
CA SER A 143 18.09 12.55 5.88
C SER A 143 18.14 11.56 4.74
N GLU A 144 19.13 11.74 3.87
CA GLU A 144 19.61 10.73 2.93
C GLU A 144 20.64 9.87 3.66
N VAL A 145 20.50 8.55 3.58
CA VAL A 145 21.30 7.58 4.33
C VAL A 145 21.79 6.49 3.40
N VAL A 146 23.08 6.15 3.49
CA VAL A 146 23.66 4.99 2.83
C VAL A 146 24.26 4.08 3.90
N ALA A 147 23.65 2.92 4.13
CA ALA A 147 24.05 1.94 5.12
C ALA A 147 24.65 0.70 4.45
N ASN A 148 25.95 0.45 4.61
CA ASN A 148 26.68 -0.62 3.92
C ASN A 148 26.41 -0.64 2.39
N GLY A 149 26.31 0.53 1.76
CA GLY A 149 26.02 0.68 0.34
C GLY A 149 24.53 0.61 -0.04
N LYS A 150 23.63 0.31 0.91
CA LYS A 150 22.18 0.31 0.70
C LYS A 150 21.60 1.71 0.98
N PRO A 151 21.00 2.40 -0.02
CA PRO A 151 20.40 3.71 0.18
C PRO A 151 19.02 3.60 0.87
N THR A 152 18.72 4.57 1.73
CA THR A 152 17.40 4.80 2.33
C THR A 152 17.26 6.28 2.69
N CYS A 153 16.04 6.73 2.95
CA CYS A 153 15.75 8.03 3.54
C CYS A 153 15.17 7.86 4.95
N THR A 154 15.37 8.87 5.80
CA THR A 154 14.75 8.93 7.13
C THR A 154 14.19 10.31 7.37
N ILE A 155 13.02 10.39 7.99
CA ILE A 155 12.47 11.64 8.51
C ILE A 155 12.24 11.50 10.01
N ALA A 156 12.62 12.51 10.77
CA ALA A 156 12.46 12.52 12.22
C ALA A 156 11.95 13.87 12.72
N VAL A 157 11.22 13.81 13.83
CA VAL A 157 10.72 14.97 14.57
C VAL A 157 11.06 14.77 16.04
N GLU A 158 11.72 15.75 16.65
CA GLU A 158 12.11 15.69 18.05
C GLU A 158 11.83 16.99 18.81
N SER A 159 11.41 16.86 20.07
CA SER A 159 11.19 17.96 21.00
C SER A 159 11.17 17.47 22.45
N THR A 160 11.31 18.38 23.40
CA THR A 160 11.01 18.08 24.82
C THR A 160 9.51 17.97 25.08
N ASP A 161 8.68 18.50 24.18
CA ASP A 161 7.21 18.42 24.22
C ASP A 161 6.70 17.28 23.33
N ALA A 162 6.21 16.20 23.95
CA ALA A 162 5.66 15.03 23.25
C ALA A 162 4.44 15.37 22.39
N GLU A 163 3.52 16.20 22.89
CA GLU A 163 2.32 16.59 22.15
C GLU A 163 2.69 17.43 20.92
N GLY A 164 3.70 18.31 21.08
CA GLY A 164 4.31 19.06 19.99
C GLY A 164 4.86 18.16 18.89
N VAL A 165 5.57 17.07 19.25
CA VAL A 165 6.09 16.09 18.28
C VAL A 165 4.95 15.47 17.47
N ILE A 166 3.90 14.97 18.14
CA ILE A 166 2.76 14.34 17.44
C ILE A 166 2.04 15.34 16.55
N ARG A 167 1.89 16.59 16.98
CA ARG A 167 1.30 17.66 16.16
C ARG A 167 2.12 17.91 14.90
N ALA A 168 3.44 18.03 15.03
CA ALA A 168 4.34 18.22 13.89
C ALA A 168 4.36 17.01 12.95
N VAL A 169 4.32 15.77 13.46
CA VAL A 169 4.16 14.55 12.65
C VAL A 169 2.87 14.58 11.84
N ARG A 170 1.75 14.99 12.44
CA ARG A 170 0.46 15.15 11.74
C ARG A 170 0.51 16.28 10.71
N GLU A 171 1.12 17.41 11.06
CA GLU A 171 1.33 18.57 10.18
C GLU A 171 2.23 18.24 8.99
N LEU A 172 3.12 17.26 9.11
CA LEU A 172 3.93 16.74 7.99
C LEU A 172 3.23 15.63 7.20
N GLY A 173 2.07 15.14 7.64
CA GLY A 173 1.32 14.09 6.94
C GLY A 173 1.89 12.70 7.19
N LEU A 174 2.67 12.55 8.27
CA LEU A 174 3.39 11.32 8.59
C LEU A 174 2.57 10.34 9.46
N GLY A 175 1.30 10.64 9.74
CA GLY A 175 0.45 9.82 10.63
C GLY A 175 0.24 8.37 10.15
N GLY A 176 0.40 8.11 8.85
CA GLY A 176 0.35 6.76 8.28
C GLY A 176 1.66 5.97 8.40
N TYR A 177 2.76 6.61 8.83
CA TYR A 177 4.09 5.98 8.92
C TYR A 177 4.36 5.42 10.31
N THR A 178 5.11 4.33 10.37
CA THR A 178 5.45 3.64 11.61
C THR A 178 6.67 4.27 12.26
N ASN A 179 6.53 4.67 13.54
CA ASN A 179 7.68 5.09 14.33
C ASN A 179 8.65 3.92 14.50
N THR A 180 9.89 4.08 14.04
CA THR A 180 10.93 3.07 14.04
C THR A 180 12.24 3.68 14.48
N SER A 181 12.83 3.13 15.54
CA SER A 181 14.15 3.54 16.00
C SER A 181 15.21 3.32 14.93
N TYR A 182 16.20 4.21 14.91
CA TYR A 182 17.29 4.16 13.93
C TYR A 182 18.00 2.80 13.86
N PRO A 183 18.36 2.17 14.99
CA PRO A 183 19.07 0.88 14.98
C PRO A 183 18.21 -0.27 14.45
N ARG A 184 16.92 -0.30 14.79
CA ARG A 184 15.99 -1.33 14.32
C ARG A 184 15.81 -1.26 12.81
N ALA A 185 15.68 -0.06 12.26
CA ALA A 185 15.57 0.13 10.82
C ALA A 185 16.86 -0.24 10.07
N LEU A 186 18.04 0.10 10.63
CA LEU A 186 19.31 -0.35 10.07
C LEU A 186 19.41 -1.88 10.07
N ALA A 187 19.05 -2.55 11.17
CA ALA A 187 19.08 -4.01 11.24
C ALA A 187 18.20 -4.63 10.13
N ALA A 188 16.95 -4.20 10.02
CA ALA A 188 16.02 -4.67 8.99
C ALA A 188 16.55 -4.44 7.56
N LEU A 189 17.14 -3.27 7.30
CA LEU A 189 17.73 -2.93 6.00
C LEU A 189 18.93 -3.82 5.65
N ILE A 190 19.80 -4.12 6.62
CA ILE A 190 20.97 -4.97 6.37
C ILE A 190 20.60 -6.44 6.25
N ASP A 191 19.59 -6.90 6.98
CA ASP A 191 19.07 -8.28 6.94
C ASP A 191 18.19 -8.58 5.72
N ASP A 192 17.94 -7.60 4.84
CA ASP A 192 17.03 -7.71 3.70
C ASP A 192 15.62 -8.16 4.10
N GLU A 193 15.15 -7.68 5.28
CA GLU A 193 13.79 -7.92 5.71
C GLU A 193 12.80 -7.31 4.72
N PRO A 194 11.75 -8.04 4.31
CA PRO A 194 10.82 -7.53 3.33
C PRO A 194 9.99 -6.38 3.91
N GLU A 195 9.79 -5.34 3.10
CA GLU A 195 9.06 -4.15 3.52
C GLU A 195 7.56 -4.35 3.30
N ARG A 196 6.75 -4.02 4.30
CA ARG A 196 5.29 -4.10 4.20
C ARG A 196 4.66 -2.73 4.16
N TYR A 197 3.73 -2.55 3.24
CA TYR A 197 2.98 -1.31 3.06
C TYR A 197 1.49 -1.63 2.99
N ALA A 198 0.65 -0.73 3.48
CA ALA A 198 -0.78 -0.92 3.42
C ALA A 198 -1.49 0.19 2.65
N VAL A 199 -2.61 -0.17 2.05
CA VAL A 199 -3.50 0.77 1.38
C VAL A 199 -4.92 0.61 1.91
N ILE A 200 -5.56 1.75 2.21
CA ILE A 200 -6.97 1.85 2.54
C ILE A 200 -7.68 2.62 1.41
N ASP A 201 -8.67 2.00 0.79
CA ASP A 201 -9.53 2.60 -0.24
C ASP A 201 -10.93 2.82 0.35
N ALA A 202 -11.22 4.05 0.75
CA ALA A 202 -12.49 4.47 1.35
C ALA A 202 -13.52 4.84 0.27
N GLY A 203 -14.21 3.80 -0.23
CA GLY A 203 -15.28 3.93 -1.20
C GLY A 203 -16.66 4.25 -0.57
N THR A 204 -17.61 4.60 -1.43
CA THR A 204 -18.99 4.96 -1.03
C THR A 204 -19.74 3.81 -0.33
N ASN A 205 -19.54 2.56 -0.76
CA ASN A 205 -20.24 1.40 -0.20
C ASN A 205 -19.37 0.58 0.77
N SER A 206 -18.07 0.50 0.52
CA SER A 206 -17.15 -0.36 1.25
C SER A 206 -15.78 0.29 1.36
N ILE A 207 -15.08 0.02 2.46
CA ILE A 207 -13.67 0.35 2.65
C ILE A 207 -12.85 -0.91 2.38
N LYS A 208 -11.88 -0.82 1.48
CA LYS A 208 -10.98 -1.94 1.15
C LYS A 208 -9.64 -1.74 1.83
N PHE A 209 -9.01 -2.84 2.21
CA PHE A 209 -7.72 -2.88 2.87
C PHE A 209 -6.81 -3.88 2.16
N HIS A 210 -5.59 -3.46 1.86
CA HIS A 210 -4.58 -4.30 1.22
C HIS A 210 -3.24 -4.11 1.93
N ILE A 211 -2.54 -5.21 2.22
CA ILE A 211 -1.15 -5.21 2.66
C ILE A 211 -0.31 -5.87 1.58
N GLY A 212 0.63 -5.10 1.02
CA GLY A 212 1.65 -5.59 0.10
C GLY A 212 2.99 -5.74 0.81
N GLU A 213 3.68 -6.84 0.54
CA GLU A 213 5.05 -7.09 0.98
C GLU A 213 5.99 -7.01 -0.23
N ARG A 214 7.04 -6.21 -0.12
CA ARG A 214 8.05 -6.00 -1.15
C ARG A 214 9.36 -6.66 -0.72
N ASP A 215 9.87 -7.58 -1.55
CA ASP A 215 11.15 -8.23 -1.29
C ASP A 215 12.34 -7.33 -1.71
N GLY A 216 13.57 -7.74 -1.37
CA GLY A 216 14.79 -7.00 -1.75
C GLY A 216 15.06 -6.90 -3.26
N ALA A 217 14.35 -7.67 -4.09
CA ALA A 217 14.38 -7.55 -5.54
C ALA A 217 13.27 -6.62 -6.08
N GLY A 218 12.48 -6.01 -5.20
CA GLY A 218 11.42 -5.08 -5.52
C GLY A 218 10.10 -5.74 -5.94
N ARG A 219 9.93 -7.06 -5.77
CA ARG A 219 8.69 -7.74 -6.16
C ARG A 219 7.64 -7.67 -5.05
N TRP A 220 6.39 -7.44 -5.45
CA TRP A 220 5.25 -7.39 -4.56
C TRP A 220 4.54 -8.73 -4.39
N ARG A 221 4.18 -9.04 -3.15
CA ARG A 221 3.28 -10.14 -2.77
C ARG A 221 2.17 -9.62 -1.86
N THR A 222 0.95 -10.10 -2.05
CA THR A 222 -0.16 -9.79 -1.16
C THR A 222 -0.06 -10.56 0.15
N VAL A 223 -0.13 -9.85 1.27
CA VAL A 223 -0.20 -10.41 2.63
C VAL A 223 -1.65 -10.46 3.12
N ALA A 224 -2.43 -9.42 2.84
CA ALA A 224 -3.84 -9.34 3.18
C ALA A 224 -4.59 -8.55 2.09
N ASP A 225 -5.79 -8.98 1.73
CA ASP A 225 -6.71 -8.23 0.87
C ASP A 225 -8.15 -8.51 1.32
N ARG A 226 -8.84 -7.46 1.78
CA ARG A 226 -10.21 -7.58 2.30
C ARG A 226 -11.02 -6.31 2.07
N ALA A 227 -12.33 -6.45 2.13
CA ALA A 227 -13.27 -5.34 2.04
C ALA A 227 -14.28 -5.40 3.18
N GLU A 228 -14.60 -4.24 3.74
CA GLU A 228 -15.58 -4.09 4.81
C GLU A 228 -16.70 -3.16 4.34
N VAL A 229 -17.96 -3.60 4.48
CA VAL A 229 -19.13 -2.85 4.02
C VAL A 229 -19.54 -1.84 5.08
N THR A 230 -19.14 -0.58 4.90
CA THR A 230 -19.41 0.52 5.84
C THR A 230 -20.55 1.43 5.39
N ARG A 231 -20.91 1.37 4.09
CA ARG A 231 -21.92 2.23 3.44
C ARG A 231 -21.71 3.71 3.77
N LEU A 232 -20.50 4.21 3.53
CA LEU A 232 -20.13 5.59 3.83
C LEU A 232 -21.03 6.64 3.14
N GLY A 233 -21.51 6.36 1.93
CA GLY A 233 -22.45 7.22 1.21
C GLY A 233 -23.93 6.96 1.48
N GLU A 234 -24.27 6.23 2.55
CA GLU A 234 -25.67 6.06 2.95
C GLU A 234 -26.34 7.42 3.18
N GLY A 235 -27.47 7.68 2.50
CA GLY A 235 -28.22 8.93 2.62
C GLY A 235 -27.61 10.13 1.88
N LEU A 236 -26.46 9.96 1.22
CA LEU A 236 -25.71 11.05 0.61
C LEU A 236 -26.45 11.74 -0.53
N ASP A 237 -27.13 11.00 -1.40
CA ASP A 237 -27.92 11.57 -2.51
C ASP A 237 -29.09 12.44 -2.03
N GLN A 238 -29.63 12.14 -0.84
CA GLN A 238 -30.80 12.83 -0.29
C GLN A 238 -30.40 14.01 0.60
N GLN A 239 -29.37 13.83 1.43
CA GLN A 239 -28.99 14.77 2.48
C GLN A 239 -27.79 15.63 2.07
N GLY A 240 -26.99 15.18 1.10
CA GLY A 240 -25.76 15.83 0.66
C GLY A 240 -24.62 15.80 1.69
N VAL A 241 -24.78 15.01 2.76
CA VAL A 241 -23.80 14.87 3.85
C VAL A 241 -23.62 13.39 4.17
N ILE A 242 -22.44 13.05 4.70
CA ILE A 242 -22.19 11.76 5.35
C ILE A 242 -22.78 11.82 6.76
N ILE A 243 -23.69 10.89 7.07
CA ILE A 243 -24.37 10.82 8.36
C ILE A 243 -23.46 10.23 9.45
N ASP A 244 -23.70 10.61 10.71
CA ASP A 244 -22.89 10.16 11.86
C ASP A 244 -22.77 8.64 11.95
N ALA A 245 -23.88 7.91 11.73
CA ALA A 245 -23.86 6.44 11.75
C ALA A 245 -22.91 5.84 10.70
N ALA A 246 -22.78 6.46 9.53
CA ALA A 246 -21.86 6.02 8.48
C ALA A 246 -20.40 6.37 8.83
N LEU A 247 -20.17 7.55 9.42
CA LEU A 247 -18.87 7.96 9.96
C LEU A 247 -18.39 6.98 11.05
N GLU A 248 -19.23 6.62 12.02
CA GLU A 248 -18.88 5.70 13.09
C GLU A 248 -18.43 4.33 12.57
N ARG A 249 -19.16 3.77 11.59
CA ARG A 249 -18.76 2.50 10.94
C ARG A 249 -17.43 2.64 10.20
N ALA A 250 -17.21 3.75 9.50
CA ALA A 250 -15.95 3.99 8.78
C ALA A 250 -14.76 4.14 9.74
N VAL A 251 -14.92 4.88 10.85
CA VAL A 251 -13.88 5.02 11.86
C VAL A 251 -13.54 3.67 12.49
N ALA A 252 -14.54 2.87 12.86
CA ALA A 252 -14.31 1.55 13.43
C ALA A 252 -13.53 0.63 12.47
N ALA A 253 -13.91 0.60 11.20
CA ALA A 253 -13.24 -0.19 10.17
C ALA A 253 -11.78 0.26 9.95
N ILE A 254 -11.54 1.56 9.80
CA ILE A 254 -10.19 2.12 9.56
C ILE A 254 -9.30 1.93 10.79
N ALA A 255 -9.81 2.11 12.01
CA ALA A 255 -9.07 1.83 13.23
C ALA A 255 -8.62 0.37 13.30
N ALA A 256 -9.53 -0.57 13.00
CA ALA A 256 -9.20 -2.00 12.97
C ALA A 256 -8.16 -2.34 11.89
N MET A 257 -8.25 -1.72 10.72
CA MET A 257 -7.25 -1.86 9.64
C MET A 257 -5.89 -1.29 10.04
N ALA A 258 -5.84 -0.15 10.73
CA ALA A 258 -4.60 0.44 11.22
C ALA A 258 -3.92 -0.45 12.28
N GLU A 259 -4.69 -1.03 13.21
CA GLU A 259 -4.18 -1.98 14.20
C GLU A 259 -3.71 -3.30 13.56
N GLU A 260 -4.40 -3.78 12.52
CA GLU A 260 -3.94 -4.91 11.72
C GLU A 260 -2.62 -4.60 11.01
N ALA A 261 -2.50 -3.43 10.38
CA ALA A 261 -1.26 -2.98 9.74
C ALA A 261 -0.08 -2.96 10.73
N LYS A 262 -0.30 -2.42 11.95
CA LYS A 262 0.70 -2.43 13.03
C LYS A 262 1.13 -3.85 13.40
N ARG A 263 0.20 -4.78 13.59
CA ARG A 263 0.50 -6.19 13.91
C ARG A 263 1.29 -6.90 12.80
N HIS A 264 1.05 -6.52 11.54
CA HIS A 264 1.79 -7.04 10.40
C HIS A 264 3.16 -6.37 10.19
N GLY A 265 3.53 -5.37 11.00
CA GLY A 265 4.79 -4.63 10.82
C GLY A 265 4.81 -3.76 9.57
N VAL A 266 3.64 -3.26 9.16
CA VAL A 266 3.54 -2.31 8.04
C VAL A 266 4.32 -1.04 8.37
N ARG A 267 5.11 -0.56 7.41
CA ARG A 267 5.96 0.63 7.52
C ARG A 267 5.20 1.92 7.26
N ALA A 268 4.25 1.89 6.32
CA ALA A 268 3.39 3.02 6.03
C ALA A 268 2.03 2.59 5.47
N ILE A 269 1.01 3.39 5.77
CA ILE A 269 -0.36 3.27 5.26
C ILE A 269 -0.65 4.46 4.35
N ALA A 270 -1.05 4.20 3.11
CA ALA A 270 -1.66 5.20 2.24
C ALA A 270 -3.18 5.01 2.24
N ALA A 271 -3.95 6.04 2.60
CA ALA A 271 -5.40 5.98 2.58
C ALA A 271 -5.96 6.98 1.57
N VAL A 272 -6.85 6.52 0.69
CA VAL A 272 -7.51 7.35 -0.33
C VAL A 272 -9.03 7.29 -0.19
N GLY A 273 -9.70 8.40 -0.50
CA GLY A 273 -11.15 8.53 -0.48
C GLY A 273 -11.70 8.86 -1.86
N THR A 274 -12.79 8.21 -2.28
CA THR A 274 -13.35 8.39 -3.64
C THR A 274 -14.63 9.23 -3.66
N ALA A 275 -15.54 8.93 -4.59
CA ALA A 275 -16.75 9.69 -4.89
C ALA A 275 -17.55 10.13 -3.65
N GLY A 276 -17.80 9.23 -2.68
CA GLY A 276 -18.60 9.55 -1.51
C GLY A 276 -18.04 10.72 -0.68
N LEU A 277 -16.73 10.71 -0.40
CA LEU A 277 -16.07 11.79 0.34
C LEU A 277 -15.95 13.07 -0.50
N ARG A 278 -15.81 12.95 -1.83
CA ARG A 278 -15.68 14.08 -2.74
C ARG A 278 -16.97 14.89 -2.89
N ILE A 279 -18.14 14.25 -2.89
CA ILE A 279 -19.43 14.93 -3.11
C ILE A 279 -20.10 15.39 -1.81
N ALA A 280 -19.72 14.83 -0.67
CA ALA A 280 -20.29 15.19 0.63
C ALA A 280 -19.89 16.60 1.04
N LYS A 281 -20.88 17.42 1.43
CA LYS A 281 -20.63 18.79 1.91
C LYS A 281 -19.75 18.84 3.15
N ASN A 282 -19.84 17.82 4.01
CA ASN A 282 -19.03 17.64 5.21
C ASN A 282 -17.85 16.66 5.00
N GLY A 283 -17.42 16.43 3.75
CA GLY A 283 -16.35 15.47 3.44
C GLY A 283 -15.04 15.76 4.18
N ASN A 284 -14.63 17.04 4.26
CA ASN A 284 -13.42 17.45 5.00
C ASN A 284 -13.54 17.18 6.49
N GLU A 285 -14.68 17.50 7.10
CA GLU A 285 -14.95 17.24 8.53
C GLU A 285 -14.89 15.75 8.85
N VAL A 286 -15.39 14.91 7.94
CA VAL A 286 -15.30 13.45 8.04
C VAL A 286 -13.85 12.97 7.98
N VAL A 287 -13.05 13.50 7.05
CA VAL A 287 -11.62 13.15 6.95
C VAL A 287 -10.87 13.56 8.23
N ASP A 288 -11.12 14.77 8.74
CA ASP A 288 -10.50 15.27 9.96
C ASP A 288 -10.91 14.42 11.18
N ALA A 289 -12.18 14.03 11.28
CA ALA A 289 -12.68 13.16 12.34
C ALA A 289 -12.04 11.76 12.28
N ILE A 290 -11.90 11.18 11.09
CA ILE A 290 -11.20 9.89 10.89
C ILE A 290 -9.74 10.02 11.30
N GLN A 291 -9.03 11.07 10.84
CA GLN A 291 -7.64 11.28 11.19
C GLN A 291 -7.44 11.44 12.70
N ALA A 292 -8.29 12.24 13.37
CA ALA A 292 -8.21 12.47 14.81
C ALA A 292 -8.42 11.18 15.62
N ARG A 293 -9.29 10.28 15.16
CA ARG A 293 -9.69 9.07 15.89
C ARG A 293 -8.87 7.83 15.54
N THR A 294 -8.23 7.79 14.37
CA THR A 294 -7.51 6.61 13.88
C THR A 294 -6.02 6.86 13.61
N GLY A 295 -5.59 8.12 13.53
CA GLY A 295 -4.26 8.51 13.08
C GLY A 295 -4.07 8.43 11.56
N VAL A 296 -4.99 7.81 10.82
CA VAL A 296 -4.93 7.65 9.36
C VAL A 296 -5.58 8.85 8.68
N ARG A 297 -4.80 9.58 7.87
CA ARG A 297 -5.31 10.66 7.04
C ARG A 297 -5.73 10.11 5.68
N ILE A 298 -6.98 10.39 5.28
CA ILE A 298 -7.50 10.03 3.96
C ILE A 298 -7.20 11.17 2.98
N GLU A 299 -6.56 10.85 1.86
CA GLU A 299 -6.43 11.73 0.71
C GLU A 299 -7.66 11.59 -0.19
N VAL A 300 -8.48 12.63 -0.31
CA VAL A 300 -9.63 12.60 -1.23
C VAL A 300 -9.13 12.86 -2.65
N ILE A 301 -9.16 11.83 -3.49
CA ILE A 301 -8.63 11.90 -4.85
C ILE A 301 -9.71 12.31 -5.87
N SER A 302 -9.26 12.94 -6.96
CA SER A 302 -10.13 13.26 -8.08
C SER A 302 -10.60 11.98 -8.78
N GLY A 303 -11.72 12.04 -9.51
CA GLY A 303 -12.16 10.90 -10.32
C GLY A 303 -11.14 10.54 -11.40
N GLU A 304 -10.42 11.53 -11.94
CA GLU A 304 -9.32 11.35 -12.90
C GLU A 304 -8.17 10.57 -12.28
N GLU A 305 -7.73 10.95 -11.08
CA GLU A 305 -6.62 10.28 -10.39
C GLU A 305 -6.99 8.85 -9.98
N GLU A 306 -8.22 8.64 -9.50
CA GLU A 306 -8.76 7.31 -9.24
C GLU A 306 -8.67 6.40 -10.49
N SER A 307 -8.99 6.97 -11.66
CA SER A 307 -8.89 6.29 -12.96
C SER A 307 -7.45 5.94 -13.30
N ARG A 308 -6.56 6.92 -13.20
CA ARG A 308 -5.16 6.81 -13.58
C ARG A 308 -4.47 5.73 -12.74
N LEU A 309 -4.68 5.75 -11.42
CA LEU A 309 -4.12 4.77 -10.51
C LEU A 309 -4.63 3.35 -10.79
N ALA A 310 -5.94 3.18 -11.02
CA ALA A 310 -6.49 1.88 -11.39
C ALA A 310 -5.94 1.36 -12.73
N TYR A 311 -5.78 2.25 -13.72
CA TYR A 311 -5.21 1.93 -15.03
C TYR A 311 -3.74 1.50 -14.94
N VAL A 312 -2.91 2.26 -14.21
CA VAL A 312 -1.50 1.92 -13.96
C VAL A 312 -1.38 0.59 -13.23
N ALA A 313 -2.24 0.31 -12.25
CA ALA A 313 -2.26 -0.96 -11.53
C ALA A 313 -2.51 -2.17 -12.44
N ALA A 314 -3.50 -2.04 -13.32
CA ALA A 314 -3.86 -3.08 -14.28
C ALA A 314 -2.71 -3.32 -15.27
N LYS A 315 -2.10 -2.25 -15.77
CA LYS A 315 -0.96 -2.28 -16.71
C LYS A 315 0.27 -2.97 -16.09
N ALA A 316 0.69 -2.53 -14.91
CA ALA A 316 1.88 -3.04 -14.22
C ALA A 316 1.74 -4.53 -13.87
N GLY A 317 0.54 -4.97 -13.51
CA GLY A 317 0.24 -6.38 -13.26
C GLY A 317 0.31 -7.30 -14.48
N LEU A 318 0.48 -6.75 -15.68
CA LEU A 318 0.44 -7.47 -16.96
C LEU A 318 1.71 -7.28 -17.82
N GLY A 319 2.67 -6.45 -17.38
CA GLY A 319 3.89 -6.15 -18.12
C GLY A 319 3.66 -5.38 -19.44
N LEU A 320 2.50 -4.75 -19.60
CA LEU A 320 2.10 -4.05 -20.82
C LEU A 320 2.66 -2.63 -20.84
N ASN A 321 3.96 -2.44 -21.07
CA ASN A 321 4.60 -1.14 -20.82
C ASN A 321 4.39 -0.08 -21.91
N GLN A 322 4.08 -0.48 -23.14
CA GLN A 322 3.94 0.40 -24.30
C GLN A 322 2.70 0.08 -25.12
N GLY A 323 2.19 1.10 -25.82
CA GLY A 323 1.08 0.97 -26.76
C GLY A 323 -0.28 1.35 -26.17
N SER A 324 -1.31 1.19 -26.99
CA SER A 324 -2.70 1.49 -26.65
C SER A 324 -3.32 0.37 -25.82
N LEU A 325 -3.99 0.75 -24.73
CA LEU A 325 -4.62 -0.17 -23.79
C LEU A 325 -6.04 0.30 -23.48
N VAL A 326 -6.96 -0.64 -23.51
CA VAL A 326 -8.31 -0.46 -22.98
C VAL A 326 -8.47 -1.33 -21.75
N VAL A 327 -8.79 -0.70 -20.62
CA VAL A 327 -9.21 -1.39 -19.41
C VAL A 327 -10.72 -1.23 -19.30
N PHE A 328 -11.45 -2.33 -19.11
CA PHE A 328 -12.87 -2.27 -18.80
C PHE A 328 -13.20 -3.07 -17.53
N ASP A 329 -14.06 -2.51 -16.69
CA ASP A 329 -14.60 -3.15 -15.49
C ASP A 329 -16.10 -3.34 -15.70
N THR A 330 -16.56 -4.59 -15.61
CA THR A 330 -17.98 -4.90 -15.75
C THR A 330 -18.58 -5.32 -14.41
N GLY A 331 -19.52 -4.50 -13.95
CA GLY A 331 -20.25 -4.69 -12.70
C GLY A 331 -21.68 -5.17 -12.89
N GLY A 332 -22.43 -5.16 -11.78
CA GLY A 332 -23.85 -5.52 -11.78
C GLY A 332 -24.74 -4.47 -12.45
N GLY A 333 -24.48 -3.18 -12.23
CA GLY A 333 -25.32 -2.08 -12.71
C GLY A 333 -24.76 -1.30 -13.90
N SER A 334 -23.44 -1.25 -14.06
CA SER A 334 -22.76 -0.48 -15.10
C SER A 334 -21.43 -1.11 -15.48
N SER A 335 -20.85 -0.62 -16.57
CA SER A 335 -19.49 -0.95 -17.00
C SER A 335 -18.69 0.32 -17.22
N GLN A 336 -17.44 0.33 -16.76
CA GLN A 336 -16.52 1.45 -16.90
C GLN A 336 -15.45 1.10 -17.93
N PHE A 337 -15.08 2.08 -18.75
CA PHE A 337 -14.03 1.96 -19.75
C PHE A 337 -13.00 3.05 -19.53
N THR A 338 -11.72 2.66 -19.59
CA THR A 338 -10.57 3.55 -19.58
C THR A 338 -9.75 3.24 -20.82
N PHE A 339 -9.69 4.19 -21.74
CA PHE A 339 -8.82 4.18 -22.92
C PHE A 339 -7.55 4.96 -22.57
N GLY A 340 -6.40 4.43 -22.93
CA GLY A 340 -5.14 5.11 -22.73
C GLY A 340 -4.03 4.58 -23.62
N HIS A 341 -2.90 5.25 -23.55
CA HIS A 341 -1.66 4.82 -24.16
C HIS A 341 -0.53 4.97 -23.15
N ASP A 342 0.39 4.01 -23.11
CA ASP A 342 1.49 3.99 -22.15
C ASP A 342 0.99 4.23 -20.72
N SER A 343 1.33 5.36 -20.09
CA SER A 343 0.92 5.73 -18.72
C SER A 343 -0.15 6.84 -18.70
N VAL A 344 -0.65 7.25 -19.87
CA VAL A 344 -1.63 8.32 -20.05
C VAL A 344 -3.02 7.72 -20.22
N VAL A 345 -3.99 8.30 -19.54
CA VAL A 345 -5.41 8.00 -19.75
C VAL A 345 -5.97 9.04 -20.72
N ASP A 346 -6.45 8.58 -21.88
CA ASP A 346 -7.02 9.45 -22.92
C ASP A 346 -8.48 9.79 -22.63
N GLU A 347 -9.25 8.77 -22.24
CA GLU A 347 -10.68 8.91 -21.99
C GLU A 347 -11.13 7.88 -20.96
N ARG A 348 -11.96 8.32 -20.01
CA ARG A 348 -12.73 7.40 -19.15
C ARG A 348 -14.20 7.73 -19.23
N PHE A 349 -15.02 6.70 -19.25
CA PHE A 349 -16.46 6.84 -19.10
C PHE A 349 -17.11 5.60 -18.50
N SER A 350 -18.35 5.78 -18.05
CA SER A 350 -19.23 4.71 -17.61
C SER A 350 -20.41 4.61 -18.58
N VAL A 351 -20.93 3.40 -18.76
CA VAL A 351 -22.17 3.11 -19.48
C VAL A 351 -23.07 2.27 -18.58
N ASP A 352 -24.39 2.44 -18.70
CA ASP A 352 -25.40 1.73 -17.90
C ASP A 352 -25.65 0.30 -18.39
N VAL A 353 -24.54 -0.40 -18.68
CA VAL A 353 -24.49 -1.78 -19.14
C VAL A 353 -23.93 -2.62 -18.00
N GLY A 354 -24.80 -3.30 -17.26
CA GLY A 354 -24.43 -4.15 -16.14
C GLY A 354 -25.17 -5.48 -16.15
N ALA A 355 -24.54 -6.53 -15.61
CA ALA A 355 -25.04 -7.90 -15.72
C ALA A 355 -26.45 -8.09 -15.11
N VAL A 356 -26.77 -7.41 -13.99
CA VAL A 356 -28.08 -7.53 -13.32
C VAL A 356 -29.21 -7.06 -14.23
N ARG A 357 -29.03 -5.91 -14.88
CA ARG A 357 -30.04 -5.29 -15.75
C ARG A 357 -30.48 -6.22 -16.88
N TYR A 358 -29.52 -6.84 -17.56
CA TYR A 358 -29.83 -7.76 -18.67
C TYR A 358 -30.33 -9.11 -18.17
N THR A 359 -29.86 -9.55 -17.00
CA THR A 359 -30.39 -10.75 -16.35
C THR A 359 -31.87 -10.61 -16.06
N GLU A 360 -32.29 -9.50 -15.43
CA GLU A 360 -33.69 -9.23 -15.11
C GLU A 360 -34.54 -9.03 -16.38
N ARG A 361 -34.02 -8.27 -17.35
CA ARG A 361 -34.76 -7.94 -18.58
C ARG A 361 -35.02 -9.14 -19.49
N TYR A 362 -34.07 -10.08 -19.56
CA TYR A 362 -34.12 -11.22 -20.49
C TYR A 362 -34.26 -12.59 -19.78
N GLY A 363 -34.38 -12.61 -18.45
CA GLY A 363 -34.49 -13.86 -17.68
C GLY A 363 -33.24 -14.74 -17.77
N LEU A 364 -32.05 -14.13 -17.80
CA LEU A 364 -30.78 -14.85 -18.03
C LEU A 364 -30.31 -15.66 -16.81
N ASP A 365 -31.04 -15.58 -15.69
CA ASP A 365 -30.89 -16.44 -14.52
C ASP A 365 -31.42 -17.88 -14.78
N ARG A 366 -32.15 -18.09 -15.87
CA ARG A 366 -32.69 -19.40 -16.28
C ARG A 366 -31.91 -19.97 -17.47
N ALA A 367 -32.22 -21.21 -17.83
CA ALA A 367 -31.85 -21.73 -19.14
C ALA A 367 -32.61 -20.97 -20.23
N VAL A 368 -31.88 -20.49 -21.25
CA VAL A 368 -32.43 -19.65 -22.33
C VAL A 368 -32.08 -20.22 -23.70
N SER A 369 -32.98 -20.00 -24.66
CA SER A 369 -32.77 -20.44 -26.04
C SER A 369 -31.74 -19.54 -26.76
N PRO A 370 -31.14 -20.02 -27.86
CA PRO A 370 -30.23 -19.20 -28.68
C PRO A 370 -30.86 -17.88 -29.16
N GLU A 371 -32.17 -17.86 -29.40
CA GLU A 371 -32.90 -16.67 -29.85
C GLU A 371 -32.92 -15.59 -28.77
N VAL A 372 -33.31 -15.95 -27.53
CA VAL A 372 -33.32 -15.01 -26.38
C VAL A 372 -31.92 -14.50 -26.08
N LEU A 373 -30.91 -15.37 -26.18
CA LEU A 373 -29.51 -14.98 -26.01
C LEU A 373 -29.09 -13.97 -27.09
N GLY A 374 -29.47 -14.20 -28.35
CA GLY A 374 -29.22 -13.29 -29.46
C GLY A 374 -29.85 -11.92 -29.24
N GLU A 375 -31.10 -11.87 -28.76
CA GLU A 375 -31.79 -10.62 -28.42
C GLU A 375 -31.08 -9.86 -27.30
N ALA A 376 -30.65 -10.56 -26.24
CA ALA A 376 -29.90 -9.97 -25.14
C ALA A 376 -28.56 -9.40 -25.62
N MET A 377 -27.80 -10.15 -26.42
CA MET A 377 -26.52 -9.68 -26.98
C MET A 377 -26.69 -8.50 -27.94
N ALA A 378 -27.75 -8.48 -28.74
CA ALA A 378 -28.06 -7.35 -29.61
C ALA A 378 -28.36 -6.08 -28.79
N ALA A 379 -29.13 -6.20 -27.69
CA ALA A 379 -29.40 -5.07 -26.82
C ALA A 379 -28.15 -4.58 -26.08
N ILE A 380 -27.33 -5.50 -25.55
CA ILE A 380 -26.01 -5.15 -24.97
C ILE A 380 -25.16 -4.41 -26.00
N SER A 381 -25.13 -4.88 -27.25
CA SER A 381 -24.39 -4.24 -28.34
C SER A 381 -24.90 -2.83 -28.64
N ALA A 382 -26.21 -2.61 -28.65
CA ALA A 382 -26.80 -1.29 -28.85
C ALA A 382 -26.46 -0.33 -27.71
N ASP A 383 -26.55 -0.77 -26.46
CA ASP A 383 -26.25 0.07 -25.29
C ASP A 383 -24.74 0.31 -25.11
N LEU A 384 -23.89 -0.50 -25.76
CA LEU A 384 -22.43 -0.29 -25.88
C LEU A 384 -22.02 0.54 -27.12
N ALA A 385 -22.94 1.25 -27.78
CA ALA A 385 -22.62 2.01 -29.00
C ALA A 385 -21.50 3.07 -28.84
N ARG A 386 -21.22 3.53 -27.61
CA ARG A 386 -20.14 4.51 -27.35
C ARG A 386 -18.73 3.98 -27.68
N ILE A 387 -18.54 2.66 -27.74
CA ILE A 387 -17.28 2.03 -28.15
C ILE A 387 -17.26 1.61 -29.62
N ASP A 388 -18.29 1.93 -30.41
CA ASP A 388 -18.32 1.59 -31.83
C ASP A 388 -17.29 2.36 -32.64
N GLY A 389 -16.66 1.67 -33.60
CA GLY A 389 -15.69 2.25 -34.52
C GLY A 389 -14.37 2.70 -33.86
N ARG A 390 -14.15 2.37 -32.58
CA ARG A 390 -12.88 2.65 -31.90
C ARG A 390 -11.75 1.84 -32.56
N PRO A 391 -10.52 2.39 -32.62
CA PRO A 391 -9.35 1.63 -33.07
C PRO A 391 -9.16 0.35 -32.24
N VAL A 392 -8.67 -0.70 -32.88
CA VAL A 392 -8.30 -1.94 -32.17
C VAL A 392 -7.10 -1.63 -31.27
N PRO A 393 -7.23 -1.77 -29.93
CA PRO A 393 -6.13 -1.46 -29.03
C PRO A 393 -5.05 -2.55 -29.11
N ASP A 394 -3.82 -2.24 -28.70
CA ASP A 394 -2.72 -3.21 -28.61
C ASP A 394 -2.99 -4.23 -27.49
N ALA A 395 -3.61 -3.80 -26.39
CA ALA A 395 -4.04 -4.67 -25.30
C ALA A 395 -5.46 -4.37 -24.82
N LEU A 396 -6.16 -5.42 -24.38
CA LEU A 396 -7.46 -5.32 -23.73
C LEU A 396 -7.37 -6.01 -22.37
N VAL A 397 -7.81 -5.31 -21.33
CA VAL A 397 -7.80 -5.78 -19.96
C VAL A 397 -9.19 -5.73 -19.39
N ALA A 398 -9.62 -6.85 -18.83
CA ALA A 398 -10.93 -6.99 -18.23
C ALA A 398 -10.80 -7.12 -16.70
N MET A 399 -11.72 -6.47 -16.00
CA MET A 399 -11.82 -6.48 -14.54
C MET A 399 -13.26 -6.72 -14.10
N GLY A 400 -13.43 -6.96 -12.81
CA GLY A 400 -14.75 -7.09 -12.19
C GLY A 400 -15.15 -8.53 -11.93
N GLY A 401 -16.21 -8.69 -11.12
CA GLY A 401 -16.59 -9.99 -10.56
C GLY A 401 -17.01 -11.02 -11.60
N ALA A 402 -17.61 -10.61 -12.72
CA ALA A 402 -17.95 -11.53 -13.80
C ALA A 402 -16.69 -12.10 -14.44
N VAL A 403 -15.73 -11.23 -14.77
CA VAL A 403 -14.46 -11.60 -15.39
C VAL A 403 -13.68 -12.56 -14.49
N THR A 404 -13.52 -12.25 -13.20
CA THR A 404 -12.76 -13.11 -12.28
C THR A 404 -13.41 -14.48 -12.06
N ASN A 405 -14.75 -14.57 -12.11
CA ASN A 405 -15.47 -15.85 -12.05
C ASN A 405 -15.33 -16.65 -13.35
N ILE A 406 -15.42 -16.00 -14.52
CA ILE A 406 -15.16 -16.65 -15.81
C ILE A 406 -13.75 -17.25 -15.83
N THR A 407 -12.75 -16.50 -15.35
CA THR A 407 -11.36 -16.98 -15.23
C THR A 407 -11.26 -18.16 -14.26
N ALA A 408 -11.88 -18.07 -13.08
CA ALA A 408 -11.87 -19.15 -12.09
C ALA A 408 -12.51 -20.44 -12.63
N VAL A 409 -13.58 -20.34 -13.44
CA VAL A 409 -14.22 -21.48 -14.11
C VAL A 409 -13.32 -22.07 -15.20
N SER A 410 -12.63 -21.24 -15.99
CA SER A 410 -11.65 -21.68 -17.00
C SER A 410 -10.55 -22.54 -16.36
N HIS A 411 -10.03 -22.10 -15.20
CA HIS A 411 -9.01 -22.82 -14.44
C HIS A 411 -9.56 -23.89 -13.48
N ARG A 412 -10.89 -24.07 -13.40
CA ARG A 412 -11.57 -24.99 -12.47
C ARG A 412 -11.11 -24.82 -11.02
N LEU A 413 -10.99 -23.58 -10.56
CA LEU A 413 -10.53 -23.25 -9.22
C LEU A 413 -11.57 -23.65 -8.16
N ALA A 414 -11.30 -24.68 -7.37
CA ALA A 414 -12.17 -25.08 -6.25
C ALA A 414 -12.19 -24.03 -5.13
N THR A 415 -11.09 -23.31 -4.96
CA THR A 415 -10.96 -22.15 -4.07
C THR A 415 -10.39 -21.00 -4.88
N TYR A 416 -10.94 -19.80 -4.72
CA TYR A 416 -10.47 -18.62 -5.44
C TYR A 416 -9.00 -18.34 -5.12
N ASP A 417 -8.18 -18.25 -6.16
CA ASP A 417 -6.76 -17.89 -6.05
C ASP A 417 -6.49 -16.64 -6.89
N PRO A 418 -6.30 -15.46 -6.26
CA PRO A 418 -6.00 -14.21 -6.95
C PRO A 418 -4.73 -14.28 -7.81
N ALA A 419 -3.74 -15.10 -7.42
CA ALA A 419 -2.47 -15.21 -8.14
C ALA A 419 -2.63 -15.97 -9.46
N VAL A 420 -3.57 -16.92 -9.53
CA VAL A 420 -3.93 -17.61 -10.78
C VAL A 420 -4.77 -16.69 -11.66
N VAL A 421 -5.72 -15.96 -11.07
CA VAL A 421 -6.63 -15.08 -11.83
C VAL A 421 -5.90 -13.89 -12.43
N GLN A 422 -5.00 -13.26 -11.67
CA GLN A 422 -4.20 -12.13 -12.14
C GLN A 422 -3.34 -12.54 -13.34
N ALA A 423 -3.39 -11.72 -14.40
CA ALA A 423 -2.65 -11.92 -15.64
C ALA A 423 -3.02 -13.16 -16.47
N SER A 424 -4.09 -13.87 -16.10
CA SER A 424 -4.68 -14.88 -16.96
C SER A 424 -5.16 -14.25 -18.27
N VAL A 425 -4.97 -14.97 -19.38
CA VAL A 425 -5.45 -14.56 -20.70
C VAL A 425 -6.58 -15.48 -21.11
N LEU A 426 -7.74 -14.90 -21.41
CA LEU A 426 -8.89 -15.62 -21.95
C LEU A 426 -9.12 -15.22 -23.39
N ASP A 427 -9.36 -16.21 -24.24
CA ASP A 427 -9.71 -15.99 -25.63
C ASP A 427 -11.22 -16.05 -25.85
N ARG A 428 -11.64 -15.62 -27.04
CA ARG A 428 -13.04 -15.59 -27.44
C ARG A 428 -13.68 -16.99 -27.39
N ALA A 429 -12.94 -18.03 -27.73
CA ALA A 429 -13.47 -19.40 -27.77
C ALA A 429 -13.83 -19.89 -26.36
N GLU A 430 -13.01 -19.56 -25.37
CA GLU A 430 -13.30 -19.86 -23.97
C GLU A 430 -14.52 -19.11 -23.45
N ILE A 431 -14.69 -17.83 -23.82
CA ILE A 431 -15.90 -17.06 -23.48
C ILE A 431 -17.14 -17.67 -24.15
N ASP A 432 -17.08 -17.99 -25.44
CA ASP A 432 -18.19 -18.59 -26.18
C ASP A 432 -18.57 -19.97 -25.59
N ARG A 433 -17.59 -20.79 -25.19
CA ARG A 433 -17.81 -22.07 -24.49
C ARG A 433 -18.54 -21.87 -23.16
N GLN A 434 -18.16 -20.87 -22.38
CA GLN A 434 -18.82 -20.58 -21.11
C GLN A 434 -20.22 -20.00 -21.28
N ILE A 435 -20.44 -19.15 -22.28
CA ILE A 435 -21.79 -18.67 -22.63
C ILE A 435 -22.71 -19.85 -22.96
N GLU A 436 -22.23 -20.82 -23.75
CA GLU A 436 -22.98 -22.05 -24.08
C GLU A 436 -23.30 -22.90 -22.83
N LEU A 437 -22.32 -23.05 -21.93
CA LEU A 437 -22.51 -23.72 -20.65
C LEU A 437 -23.55 -23.00 -19.78
N TYR A 438 -23.47 -21.69 -19.65
CA TYR A 438 -24.36 -20.93 -18.77
C TYR A 438 -25.77 -20.87 -19.33
N ARG A 439 -25.97 -20.65 -20.64
CA ARG A 439 -27.30 -20.54 -21.23
C ARG A 439 -28.12 -21.84 -21.16
N SER A 440 -27.46 -22.99 -21.06
CA SER A 440 -28.11 -24.31 -20.99
C SER A 440 -28.54 -24.71 -19.57
N LEU A 441 -28.18 -23.91 -18.56
CA LEU A 441 -28.43 -24.16 -17.15
C LEU A 441 -29.17 -22.98 -16.52
N ASP A 442 -29.98 -23.26 -15.49
CA ASP A 442 -30.51 -22.22 -14.60
C ASP A 442 -29.52 -21.86 -13.50
N ALA A 443 -29.83 -20.83 -12.72
CA ALA A 443 -28.99 -20.32 -11.64
C ALA A 443 -28.67 -21.41 -10.60
N ASP A 444 -29.65 -22.23 -10.23
CA ASP A 444 -29.48 -23.31 -9.25
C ASP A 444 -28.45 -24.33 -9.73
N ALA A 445 -28.55 -24.80 -10.97
CA ALA A 445 -27.58 -25.73 -11.56
C ALA A 445 -26.20 -25.08 -11.75
N ARG A 446 -26.14 -23.80 -12.13
CA ARG A 446 -24.88 -23.05 -12.27
C ARG A 446 -24.09 -22.96 -10.96
N ARG A 447 -24.76 -22.94 -9.79
CA ARG A 447 -24.06 -22.92 -8.48
C ARG A 447 -23.18 -24.16 -8.24
N ALA A 448 -23.38 -25.24 -8.99
CA ALA A 448 -22.55 -26.44 -8.94
C ALA A 448 -21.30 -26.37 -9.83
N ILE A 449 -21.14 -25.34 -10.66
CA ILE A 449 -19.99 -25.18 -11.56
C ILE A 449 -18.74 -24.82 -10.73
N VAL A 450 -17.70 -25.64 -10.83
CA VAL A 450 -16.42 -25.40 -10.15
C VAL A 450 -15.80 -24.09 -10.64
N GLY A 451 -15.42 -23.21 -9.70
CA GLY A 451 -14.88 -21.87 -9.98
C GLY A 451 -15.94 -20.77 -9.98
N LEU A 452 -17.22 -21.08 -10.11
CA LEU A 452 -18.30 -20.09 -10.08
C LEU A 452 -18.79 -19.87 -8.65
N GLN A 453 -18.63 -18.64 -8.14
CA GLN A 453 -19.15 -18.28 -6.84
C GLN A 453 -20.70 -18.38 -6.84
N PRO A 454 -21.32 -19.04 -5.84
CA PRO A 454 -22.77 -19.24 -5.83
C PRO A 454 -23.61 -17.96 -5.91
N LYS A 455 -23.11 -16.87 -5.31
CA LYS A 455 -23.75 -15.53 -5.36
C LYS A 455 -23.69 -14.86 -6.74
N ARG A 456 -22.92 -15.40 -7.69
CA ARG A 456 -22.76 -14.87 -9.05
C ARG A 456 -23.49 -15.70 -10.10
N ALA A 457 -23.99 -16.87 -9.74
CA ALA A 457 -24.62 -17.82 -10.67
C ALA A 457 -25.82 -17.23 -11.45
N GLU A 458 -26.59 -16.34 -10.82
CA GLU A 458 -27.75 -15.70 -11.44
C GLU A 458 -27.35 -14.77 -12.59
N VAL A 459 -26.26 -14.03 -12.43
CA VAL A 459 -25.88 -12.93 -13.34
C VAL A 459 -24.71 -13.26 -14.29
N ILE A 460 -24.09 -14.43 -14.13
CA ILE A 460 -22.85 -14.77 -14.84
C ILE A 460 -23.03 -14.84 -16.36
N LEU A 461 -24.18 -15.32 -16.85
CA LEU A 461 -24.47 -15.40 -18.28
C LEU A 461 -24.45 -14.01 -18.91
N ALA A 462 -25.17 -13.05 -18.30
CA ALA A 462 -25.17 -11.66 -18.76
C ALA A 462 -23.77 -11.04 -18.73
N GLY A 463 -22.99 -11.30 -17.67
CA GLY A 463 -21.61 -10.84 -17.57
C GLY A 463 -20.72 -11.38 -18.70
N ALA A 464 -20.83 -12.66 -19.03
CA ALA A 464 -20.10 -13.28 -20.14
C ALA A 464 -20.52 -12.69 -21.49
N CYS A 465 -21.81 -12.43 -21.71
CA CYS A 465 -22.30 -11.74 -22.91
C CYS A 465 -21.71 -10.32 -23.04
N ILE A 466 -21.66 -9.54 -21.97
CA ILE A 466 -21.07 -8.19 -21.98
C ILE A 466 -19.59 -8.26 -22.39
N VAL A 467 -18.81 -9.13 -21.74
CA VAL A 467 -17.39 -9.34 -22.08
C VAL A 467 -17.24 -9.70 -23.56
N ARG A 468 -18.05 -10.65 -24.03
CA ARG A 468 -18.00 -11.13 -25.42
C ARG A 468 -18.32 -10.02 -26.43
N THR A 469 -19.31 -9.17 -26.14
CA THR A 469 -19.68 -8.03 -26.99
C THR A 469 -18.60 -6.95 -26.99
N VAL A 470 -17.95 -6.67 -25.84
CA VAL A 470 -16.82 -5.73 -25.76
C VAL A 470 -15.65 -6.21 -26.62
N MET A 471 -15.29 -7.50 -26.53
CA MET A 471 -14.25 -8.09 -27.39
C MET A 471 -14.56 -7.90 -28.88
N GLU A 472 -15.82 -8.07 -29.27
CA GLU A 472 -16.25 -7.92 -30.65
C GLU A 472 -16.12 -6.49 -31.15
N LYS A 473 -16.67 -5.52 -30.40
CA LYS A 473 -16.65 -4.11 -30.79
C LYS A 473 -15.25 -3.51 -30.83
N LEU A 474 -14.35 -3.99 -29.96
CA LEU A 474 -12.94 -3.56 -29.93
C LEU A 474 -12.02 -4.40 -30.83
N GLY A 475 -12.56 -5.38 -31.57
CA GLY A 475 -11.80 -6.20 -32.51
C GLY A 475 -10.73 -7.08 -31.87
N LYS A 476 -10.93 -7.53 -30.62
CA LYS A 476 -9.96 -8.35 -29.87
C LYS A 476 -10.38 -9.81 -29.79
N HIS A 477 -9.42 -10.71 -30.00
CA HIS A 477 -9.63 -12.15 -29.87
C HIS A 477 -9.32 -12.69 -28.47
N SER A 478 -8.61 -11.93 -27.66
CA SER A 478 -8.30 -12.24 -26.27
C SER A 478 -8.21 -10.97 -25.43
N PHE A 479 -8.30 -11.15 -24.12
CA PHE A 479 -8.03 -10.11 -23.14
C PHE A 479 -7.25 -10.71 -21.95
N ALA A 480 -6.51 -9.85 -21.26
CA ALA A 480 -5.88 -10.20 -19.99
C ALA A 480 -6.79 -9.83 -18.81
N VAL A 481 -6.73 -10.60 -17.74
CA VAL A 481 -7.55 -10.41 -16.54
C VAL A 481 -6.73 -9.66 -15.49
N SER A 482 -7.32 -8.62 -14.90
CA SER A 482 -6.75 -7.95 -13.73
C SER A 482 -7.70 -8.07 -12.53
N ASP A 483 -7.19 -8.63 -11.44
CA ASP A 483 -7.80 -8.55 -10.10
C ASP A 483 -7.26 -7.34 -9.30
N ARG A 484 -6.31 -6.61 -9.91
CA ARG A 484 -5.73 -5.38 -9.37
C ARG A 484 -6.57 -4.18 -9.78
N GLY A 485 -6.92 -3.34 -8.81
CA GLY A 485 -7.60 -2.06 -8.99
C GLY A 485 -6.93 -0.92 -8.20
N LEU A 486 -7.69 0.13 -7.86
CA LEU A 486 -7.20 1.36 -7.22
C LEU A 486 -6.16 1.14 -6.12
N ARG A 487 -6.45 0.26 -5.15
CA ARG A 487 -5.55 0.00 -4.01
C ARG A 487 -4.15 -0.49 -4.41
N HIS A 488 -4.04 -1.24 -5.50
CA HIS A 488 -2.75 -1.69 -6.02
C HIS A 488 -2.02 -0.56 -6.77
N GLY A 489 -2.77 0.32 -7.42
CA GLY A 489 -2.22 1.51 -8.07
C GLY A 489 -1.68 2.51 -7.06
N VAL A 490 -2.41 2.74 -5.96
CA VAL A 490 -1.95 3.55 -4.84
C VAL A 490 -0.71 2.94 -4.19
N LEU A 491 -0.70 1.63 -3.96
CA LEU A 491 0.46 0.94 -3.37
C LEU A 491 1.72 1.17 -4.22
N ALA A 492 1.61 0.95 -5.54
CA ALA A 492 2.70 1.18 -6.48
C ALA A 492 3.09 2.66 -6.53
N GLU A 493 2.17 3.59 -6.76
CA GLU A 493 2.48 5.01 -6.89
C GLU A 493 3.12 5.59 -5.61
N ARG A 494 2.67 5.17 -4.43
CA ARG A 494 3.12 5.75 -3.15
C ARG A 494 4.38 5.07 -2.62
N PHE A 495 4.63 3.81 -2.97
CA PHE A 495 5.68 3.00 -2.36
C PHE A 495 6.59 2.24 -3.34
N ASP A 496 6.35 2.30 -4.66
CA ASP A 496 7.35 1.95 -5.66
C ASP A 496 8.38 3.08 -5.82
N ALA A 497 9.59 2.66 -6.21
CA ALA A 497 10.77 3.52 -6.35
C ALA A 497 10.91 4.01 -7.79
#